data_AF-A0A4Y9UKQ9-F1
#
_entry.id   AF-A0A4Y9UKQ9-F1
#
_cell.length_a   1.000
_cell.length_b   1.000
_cell.length_c   1.000
_cell.angle_alpha   90.00
_cell.angle_beta   90.00
_cell.angle_gamma   90.00
#
_symmetry.space_group_name_H-M   'P 1'
#
loop_
_entity.id
_entity.type
_entity.pdbx_description
1 polymer ?
#
loop_
_entity_poly.entity_id
_entity_poly.type
_entity_poly.pdbx_seq_one_letter_code
_entity_poly.pdbx_strand_id
1 'polypeptide(L)'
;MLSRLGKNMKVGKDAGVARILVTGDLQQDRREAAGSSTQNPKHAGMGALVTPRHVITCAHVVNVALGRARTDTRPPGRPVQVVFPLSSDPGAAVPADVIKWYAIDHKETPDVAVLELGADAPKSVGVATFGLVRSPLDADELSVFGTLSGQAGLNYVSTNFVGPTKGAQVQLAPHVRNINPGITPKLEKDANLIKGGFSGAAVWDVSRDAAIGMVTAHNSDVDDIAYMIPAGRLLQAWPDLPTETRRLPRSFDAIWSALAIILFASMFFLFLANRRTIEGRPDILSPFWGLHVYAFLGTNVSCLWFAHAKDFKLHDWASRVPRFLAIPIDRGSLAAKLSAVLTLLFLVLVPLVIEAHFVDVLNNRGKVYIYPEQFGYTAAELKSCIPRETPLCPHADAGLYSTVKPRPPASGGFWDNAYHYGGDKNGTTVTFFPILQPLVLQGLALVALLIQIAAFVRTFWRGDWSPFRRKTWGNPRQYWGGATLYRRCLLPSNRASHAPAELKDAAVTKSRQ
;
A
#
# COMPACT_ATOMS: atom_id res chain seq x y z
N MET A 1 19.10 18.66 9.00
CA MET A 1 19.00 18.06 10.35
C MET A 1 17.56 18.04 10.87
N LEU A 2 16.84 19.17 10.86
CA LEU A 2 15.43 19.27 11.32
C LEU A 2 14.43 18.34 10.58
N SER A 3 14.53 18.22 9.25
CA SER A 3 13.68 17.29 8.46
C SER A 3 13.84 15.82 8.88
N ARG A 4 15.05 15.40 9.28
CA ARG A 4 15.31 14.03 9.75
C ARG A 4 14.75 13.79 11.15
N LEU A 5 14.89 14.77 12.04
CA LEU A 5 14.30 14.72 13.39
C LEU A 5 12.77 14.62 13.32
N GLY A 6 12.13 15.38 12.43
CA GLY A 6 10.69 15.30 12.17
C GLY A 6 10.24 13.92 11.67
N LYS A 7 10.96 13.36 10.67
CA LYS A 7 10.68 12.02 10.14
C LYS A 7 10.81 10.94 11.23
N ASN A 8 11.85 11.00 12.05
CA ASN A 8 12.09 10.01 13.11
C ASN A 8 11.04 10.09 14.23
N MET A 9 10.69 11.30 14.67
CA MET A 9 9.65 11.49 15.68
C MET A 9 8.29 10.94 15.22
N LYS A 10 7.98 11.10 13.92
CA LYS A 10 6.74 10.59 13.34
C LYS A 10 6.72 9.07 13.24
N VAL A 11 7.78 8.45 12.74
CA VAL A 11 7.83 6.98 12.69
C VAL A 11 7.78 6.40 14.10
N GLY A 12 8.39 7.05 15.10
CA GLY A 12 8.20 6.68 16.50
C GLY A 12 6.75 6.77 16.99
N LYS A 13 5.98 7.78 16.56
CA LYS A 13 4.55 7.89 16.86
C LYS A 13 3.71 6.82 16.15
N ASP A 14 3.98 6.62 14.86
CA ASP A 14 3.30 5.61 14.06
C ASP A 14 3.70 4.18 14.48
N ALA A 15 4.80 4.02 15.21
CA ALA A 15 5.24 2.79 15.88
C ALA A 15 4.71 2.64 17.31
N GLY A 16 3.96 3.63 17.84
CA GLY A 16 3.33 3.57 19.17
C GLY A 16 4.34 3.37 20.30
N VAL A 17 5.51 4.00 20.26
CA VAL A 17 6.63 3.68 21.16
C VAL A 17 6.25 3.82 22.65
N ALA A 18 6.42 2.73 23.39
CA ALA A 18 6.25 2.64 24.84
C ALA A 18 7.54 2.14 25.51
N ARG A 19 7.81 2.55 26.75
CA ARG A 19 8.89 1.99 27.59
C ARG A 19 8.30 1.31 28.81
N ILE A 20 8.84 0.14 29.18
CA ILE A 20 8.45 -0.58 30.38
C ILE A 20 9.51 -0.31 31.45
N LEU A 21 9.11 0.30 32.56
CA LEU A 21 9.99 0.73 33.63
C LEU A 21 10.33 -0.40 34.61
N VAL A 22 11.49 -0.29 35.25
CA VAL A 22 11.89 -1.19 36.35
C VAL A 22 11.20 -0.74 37.64
N THR A 23 10.53 -1.67 38.32
CA THR A 23 9.61 -1.37 39.45
C THR A 23 10.32 -0.76 40.67
N GLY A 24 11.64 -0.94 40.81
CA GLY A 24 12.43 -0.42 41.93
C GLY A 24 12.68 1.10 41.89
N ASP A 25 12.74 1.69 40.69
CA ASP A 25 13.26 3.06 40.53
C ASP A 25 12.21 4.15 40.76
N LEU A 26 10.92 3.83 40.62
CA LEU A 26 9.83 4.81 40.82
C LEU A 26 9.67 5.27 42.29
N GLN A 27 10.09 4.47 43.27
CA GLN A 27 10.09 4.88 44.67
C GLN A 27 11.36 5.67 45.05
N GLN A 28 12.47 5.43 44.36
CA GLN A 28 13.74 6.09 44.61
C GLN A 28 13.78 7.47 43.95
N ASP A 29 13.32 7.61 42.71
CA ASP A 29 13.19 8.90 42.02
C ASP A 29 12.24 9.87 42.76
N ARG A 30 11.18 9.35 43.39
CA ARG A 30 10.25 10.18 44.18
C ARG A 30 10.83 10.68 45.50
N ARG A 31 11.87 10.01 46.03
CA ARG A 31 12.63 10.43 47.22
C ARG A 31 13.83 11.32 46.85
N GLU A 32 14.43 11.12 45.68
CA GLU A 32 15.58 11.91 45.18
C GLU A 32 15.16 13.20 44.44
N ALA A 33 13.91 13.32 43.99
CA ALA A 33 13.35 14.55 43.44
C ALA A 33 13.35 15.75 44.42
N ALA A 34 13.68 15.53 45.70
CA ALA A 34 13.92 16.57 46.69
C ALA A 34 15.36 17.14 46.68
N GLY A 35 16.27 16.62 45.83
CA GLY A 35 17.66 17.05 45.78
C GLY A 35 18.40 16.65 44.50
N SER A 36 18.18 17.39 43.41
CA SER A 36 19.10 17.58 42.28
C SER A 36 19.91 16.36 41.76
N SER A 37 19.31 15.62 40.83
CA SER A 37 19.96 15.11 39.59
C SER A 37 18.86 14.51 38.71
N THR A 38 18.80 14.89 37.44
CA THR A 38 17.87 14.33 36.43
C THR A 38 18.23 12.87 36.12
N GLN A 39 18.04 11.95 37.06
CA GLN A 39 18.09 10.52 36.76
C GLN A 39 16.79 10.15 36.04
N ASN A 40 16.95 9.57 34.85
CA ASN A 40 15.81 9.11 34.07
C ASN A 40 15.44 7.70 34.56
N PRO A 41 14.14 7.38 34.66
CA PRO A 41 13.71 6.08 35.16
C PRO A 41 14.25 4.98 34.25
N LYS A 42 14.94 4.01 34.83
CA LYS A 42 15.52 2.87 34.10
C LYS A 42 14.40 2.03 33.48
N HIS A 43 14.53 1.70 32.21
CA HIS A 43 13.61 0.79 31.52
C HIS A 43 14.20 -0.60 31.35
N ALA A 44 13.33 -1.61 31.42
CA ALA A 44 13.67 -3.00 31.13
C ALA A 44 13.66 -3.30 29.62
N GLY A 45 12.92 -2.50 28.85
CA GLY A 45 12.74 -2.66 27.41
C GLY A 45 11.66 -1.74 26.87
N MET A 46 11.29 -1.98 25.62
CA MET A 46 10.31 -1.22 24.85
C MET A 46 9.02 -2.00 24.65
N GLY A 47 8.00 -1.32 24.15
CA GLY A 47 6.75 -1.91 23.69
C GLY A 47 6.16 -1.07 22.56
N ALA A 48 5.11 -1.60 21.93
CA ALA A 48 4.32 -0.88 20.94
C ALA A 48 2.86 -0.79 21.38
N LEU A 49 2.35 0.42 21.50
CA LEU A 49 0.94 0.72 21.74
C LEU A 49 0.15 0.35 20.49
N VAL A 50 -0.73 -0.64 20.60
CA VAL A 50 -1.46 -1.26 19.49
C VAL A 50 -2.96 -0.98 19.54
N THR A 51 -3.47 -0.50 20.67
CA THR A 51 -4.78 0.17 20.76
C THR A 51 -4.66 1.26 21.84
N PRO A 52 -5.69 2.10 22.08
CA PRO A 52 -5.62 3.08 23.18
C PRO A 52 -5.29 2.47 24.56
N ARG A 53 -5.56 1.17 24.77
CA ARG A 53 -5.34 0.48 26.06
C ARG A 53 -4.39 -0.70 26.03
N HIS A 54 -3.82 -1.07 24.88
CA HIS A 54 -3.04 -2.30 24.78
C HIS A 54 -1.64 -2.04 24.26
N VAL A 55 -0.63 -2.59 24.95
CA VAL A 55 0.77 -2.55 24.54
C VAL A 55 1.26 -3.98 24.33
N ILE A 56 1.90 -4.24 23.19
CA ILE A 56 2.60 -5.50 22.94
C ILE A 56 4.10 -5.34 23.24
N THR A 57 4.69 -6.32 23.90
CA THR A 57 6.11 -6.35 24.26
C THR A 57 6.61 -7.79 24.38
N CYS A 58 7.89 -7.98 24.74
CA CYS A 58 8.46 -9.28 25.05
C CYS A 58 8.11 -9.71 26.47
N ALA A 59 7.81 -10.99 26.67
CA ALA A 59 7.56 -11.55 28.01
C ALA A 59 8.77 -11.36 28.94
N HIS A 60 9.98 -11.54 28.42
CA HIS A 60 11.20 -11.36 29.20
C HIS A 60 11.41 -9.92 29.69
N VAL A 61 10.94 -8.92 28.94
CA VAL A 61 11.02 -7.51 29.33
C VAL A 61 10.16 -7.27 30.58
N VAL A 62 8.97 -7.86 30.61
CA VAL A 62 8.08 -7.80 31.78
C VAL A 62 8.73 -8.47 33.00
N ASN A 63 9.38 -9.63 32.83
CA ASN A 63 10.12 -10.28 33.91
C ASN A 63 11.22 -9.37 34.47
N VAL A 64 12.05 -8.77 33.60
CA VAL A 64 13.13 -7.87 34.01
C VAL A 64 12.59 -6.62 34.70
N ALA A 65 11.51 -6.01 34.20
CA ALA A 65 10.86 -4.86 34.83
C ALA A 65 10.37 -5.15 36.26
N LEU A 66 9.95 -6.39 36.49
CA LEU A 66 9.53 -6.89 37.80
C LEU A 66 10.69 -7.55 38.57
N GLY A 67 11.95 -7.38 38.18
CA GLY A 67 13.09 -7.97 38.89
C GLY A 67 13.04 -9.51 39.02
N ARG A 68 12.33 -10.18 38.11
CA ARG A 68 12.23 -11.66 38.04
C ARG A 68 13.34 -12.20 37.14
N ALA A 69 13.59 -13.50 37.24
CA ALA A 69 14.45 -14.20 36.29
C ALA A 69 13.91 -14.01 34.86
N ARG A 70 14.79 -13.66 33.92
CA ARG A 70 14.44 -13.36 32.52
C ARG A 70 13.61 -14.48 31.88
N THR A 71 13.95 -15.73 32.21
CA THR A 71 13.36 -16.97 31.67
C THR A 71 12.20 -17.52 32.48
N ASP A 72 11.69 -16.79 33.49
CA ASP A 72 10.55 -17.27 34.28
C ASP A 72 9.31 -17.44 33.39
N THR A 73 8.75 -18.65 33.41
CA THR A 73 7.67 -19.07 32.52
C THR A 73 6.29 -18.66 33.04
N ARG A 74 6.16 -18.38 34.35
CA ARG A 74 4.88 -18.02 34.96
C ARG A 74 4.51 -16.57 34.64
N PRO A 75 3.25 -16.26 34.28
CA PRO A 75 2.81 -14.88 34.14
C PRO A 75 2.94 -14.15 35.49
N PRO A 76 3.35 -12.88 35.50
CA PRO A 76 3.41 -12.10 36.73
C PRO A 76 2.01 -11.76 37.23
N GLY A 77 1.84 -11.74 38.55
CA GLY A 77 0.58 -11.33 39.19
C GLY A 77 0.53 -9.85 39.61
N ARG A 78 1.49 -9.02 39.17
CA ARG A 78 1.57 -7.60 39.53
C ARG A 78 1.72 -6.73 38.28
N PRO A 79 1.17 -5.51 38.28
CA PRO A 79 1.26 -4.61 37.14
C PRO A 79 2.70 -4.13 36.91
N VAL A 80 3.04 -3.91 35.65
CA VAL A 80 4.24 -3.15 35.25
C VAL A 80 3.89 -1.69 35.03
N GLN A 81 4.91 -0.84 34.93
CA GLN A 81 4.75 0.59 34.73
C GLN A 81 5.20 0.95 33.32
N VAL A 82 4.33 1.63 32.57
CA VAL A 82 4.54 1.95 31.16
C VAL A 82 4.56 3.46 30.99
N VAL A 83 5.58 3.99 30.31
CA VAL A 83 5.64 5.41 29.92
C VAL A 83 5.67 5.55 28.40
N PHE A 84 5.25 6.72 27.91
CA PHE A 84 5.20 7.03 26.48
C PHE A 84 6.11 8.22 26.16
N PRO A 85 7.36 7.95 25.72
CA PRO A 85 8.37 8.99 25.55
C PRO A 85 8.04 10.07 24.50
N LEU A 86 7.11 9.76 23.58
CA LEU A 86 6.63 10.66 22.52
C LEU A 86 5.31 11.36 22.85
N SER A 87 4.82 11.20 24.08
CA SER A 87 3.63 11.90 24.55
C SER A 87 3.93 13.33 24.97
N SER A 88 2.88 14.11 25.24
CA SER A 88 3.02 15.45 25.83
C SER A 88 3.56 15.43 27.27
N ASP A 89 3.47 14.29 27.96
CA ASP A 89 4.01 14.07 29.30
C ASP A 89 4.85 12.78 29.31
N PRO A 90 6.11 12.83 28.84
CA PRO A 90 6.96 11.65 28.66
C PRO A 90 7.24 10.84 29.94
N GLY A 91 7.06 11.44 31.12
CA GLY A 91 7.35 10.83 32.41
C GLY A 91 6.13 10.17 33.09
N ALA A 92 4.92 10.44 32.62
CA ALA A 92 3.70 9.87 33.21
C ALA A 92 3.65 8.35 33.01
N ALA A 93 3.82 7.62 34.11
CA ALA A 93 3.72 6.17 34.14
C ALA A 93 2.26 5.73 34.31
N VAL A 94 1.85 4.77 33.47
CA VAL A 94 0.54 4.12 33.52
C VAL A 94 0.75 2.67 33.95
N PRO A 95 0.08 2.20 35.02
CA PRO A 95 0.13 0.79 35.41
C PRO A 95 -0.52 -0.06 34.33
N ALA A 96 0.05 -1.24 34.07
CA ALA A 96 -0.44 -2.16 33.05
C ALA A 96 -0.39 -3.62 33.53
N ASP A 97 -1.49 -4.33 33.35
CA ASP A 97 -1.63 -5.74 33.71
C ASP A 97 -1.35 -6.64 32.51
N VAL A 98 -0.79 -7.83 32.76
CA VAL A 98 -0.54 -8.81 31.70
C VAL A 98 -1.83 -9.58 31.40
N ILE A 99 -2.36 -9.43 30.19
CA ILE A 99 -3.58 -10.14 29.75
C ILE A 99 -3.29 -11.33 28.82
N LYS A 100 -2.11 -11.36 28.20
CA LYS A 100 -1.60 -12.51 27.42
C LYS A 100 -0.13 -12.70 27.70
N TRP A 101 0.28 -13.97 27.84
CA TRP A 101 1.63 -14.35 28.22
C TRP A 101 2.10 -15.57 27.46
N TYR A 102 3.21 -15.42 26.76
CA TYR A 102 3.94 -16.49 26.08
C TYR A 102 5.41 -16.36 26.44
N ALA A 103 5.90 -17.28 27.27
CA ALA A 103 7.27 -17.26 27.74
C ALA A 103 8.29 -17.57 26.63
N ILE A 104 9.58 -17.35 26.90
CA ILE A 104 10.68 -17.55 25.94
C ILE A 104 10.73 -18.98 25.39
N ASP A 105 10.40 -19.97 26.21
CA ASP A 105 10.45 -21.39 25.88
C ASP A 105 9.18 -21.91 25.17
N HIS A 106 8.21 -21.04 24.92
CA HIS A 106 6.95 -21.43 24.30
C HIS A 106 7.18 -21.81 22.81
N LYS A 107 6.94 -23.09 22.49
CA LYS A 107 7.34 -23.70 21.21
C LYS A 107 6.76 -23.03 19.96
N GLU A 108 5.52 -22.53 20.01
CA GLU A 108 4.82 -22.02 18.81
C GLU A 108 4.91 -20.51 18.64
N THR A 109 4.99 -19.77 19.75
CA THR A 109 5.08 -18.31 19.77
C THR A 109 5.84 -17.92 21.02
N PRO A 110 7.18 -17.83 20.96
CA PRO A 110 7.97 -17.51 22.14
C PRO A 110 7.98 -16.01 22.42
N ASP A 111 8.10 -15.66 23.69
CA ASP A 111 8.51 -14.34 24.18
C ASP A 111 7.58 -13.17 23.79
N VAL A 112 6.28 -13.33 23.98
CA VAL A 112 5.26 -12.29 23.74
C VAL A 112 4.44 -12.04 25.00
N ALA A 113 4.25 -10.76 25.35
CA ALA A 113 3.29 -10.33 26.35
C ALA A 113 2.39 -9.22 25.78
N VAL A 114 1.11 -9.26 26.14
CA VAL A 114 0.16 -8.16 25.89
C VAL A 114 -0.23 -7.57 27.22
N LEU A 115 -0.04 -6.26 27.34
CA LEU A 115 -0.33 -5.47 28.51
C LEU A 115 -1.61 -4.67 28.29
N GLU A 116 -2.52 -4.68 29.24
CA GLU A 116 -3.68 -3.79 29.30
C GLU A 116 -3.38 -2.63 30.26
N LEU A 117 -3.46 -1.41 29.77
CA LEU A 117 -3.23 -0.19 30.53
C LEU A 117 -4.41 0.11 31.45
N GLY A 118 -4.14 0.55 32.68
CA GLY A 118 -5.16 0.98 33.63
C GLY A 118 -5.95 2.23 33.19
N ALA A 119 -5.40 3.01 32.24
CA ALA A 119 -6.05 4.15 31.60
C ALA A 119 -5.67 4.24 30.11
N ASP A 120 -6.45 4.96 29.32
CA ASP A 120 -6.13 5.22 27.92
C ASP A 120 -4.78 5.94 27.79
N ALA A 121 -3.97 5.50 26.84
CA ALA A 121 -2.73 6.17 26.50
C ALA A 121 -3.01 7.58 25.91
N PRO A 122 -2.09 8.55 26.08
CA PRO A 122 -2.26 9.88 25.51
C PRO A 122 -2.43 9.82 23.99
N LYS A 123 -3.43 10.53 23.46
CA LYS A 123 -3.74 10.56 22.01
C LYS A 123 -2.55 10.98 21.13
N SER A 124 -1.60 11.71 21.70
CA SER A 124 -0.39 12.20 21.03
C SER A 124 0.62 11.10 20.66
N VAL A 125 0.53 9.93 21.29
CA VAL A 125 1.50 8.82 21.13
C VAL A 125 1.36 8.13 19.77
N GLY A 126 0.15 8.12 19.19
CA GLY A 126 -0.14 7.30 18.01
C GLY A 126 -0.26 5.82 18.36
N VAL A 127 -0.87 5.04 17.45
CA VAL A 127 -1.07 3.60 17.64
C VAL A 127 -0.37 2.86 16.49
N ALA A 128 0.43 1.86 16.85
CA ALA A 128 1.14 1.00 15.93
C ALA A 128 0.18 0.15 15.10
N THR A 129 0.29 0.26 13.79
CA THR A 129 -0.37 -0.66 12.84
C THR A 129 0.63 -1.68 12.33
N PHE A 130 0.29 -2.97 12.44
CA PHE A 130 1.16 -4.05 12.00
C PHE A 130 0.86 -4.49 10.56
N GLY A 131 1.89 -4.49 9.71
CA GLY A 131 1.83 -4.92 8.31
C GLY A 131 2.16 -6.40 8.16
N LEU A 132 1.20 -7.20 7.70
CA LEU A 132 1.43 -8.54 7.19
C LEU A 132 2.02 -8.44 5.78
N VAL A 133 3.35 -8.53 5.69
CA VAL A 133 4.08 -8.48 4.43
C VAL A 133 4.16 -9.88 3.82
N ARG A 134 3.81 -10.01 2.54
CA ARG A 134 3.87 -11.29 1.78
C ARG A 134 5.00 -11.35 0.76
N SER A 135 5.66 -10.23 0.50
CA SER A 135 6.80 -10.12 -0.40
C SER A 135 8.11 -10.27 0.37
N PRO A 136 9.24 -10.64 -0.28
CA PRO A 136 10.55 -10.66 0.35
C PRO A 136 10.89 -9.29 0.96
N LEU A 137 11.53 -9.32 2.13
CA LEU A 137 11.94 -8.14 2.89
C LEU A 137 13.39 -7.73 2.58
N ASP A 138 14.10 -8.50 1.77
CA ASP A 138 15.56 -8.42 1.57
C ASP A 138 16.04 -7.06 1.04
N ALA A 139 15.19 -6.35 0.30
CA ALA A 139 15.47 -4.99 -0.17
C ALA A 139 15.05 -3.90 0.84
N ASP A 140 14.20 -4.27 1.81
CA ASP A 140 13.73 -3.57 3.03
C ASP A 140 14.66 -2.51 3.65
N GLU A 141 14.40 -1.19 3.60
CA GLU A 141 14.99 -0.31 4.64
C GLU A 141 14.14 -0.45 5.91
N LEU A 142 14.67 -1.18 6.88
CA LEU A 142 14.02 -1.42 8.16
C LEU A 142 14.57 -0.47 9.21
N SER A 143 13.77 -0.20 10.23
CA SER A 143 14.12 0.72 11.30
C SER A 143 13.55 0.28 12.62
N VAL A 144 14.31 0.47 13.69
CA VAL A 144 13.87 0.19 15.06
C VAL A 144 13.90 1.48 15.86
N PHE A 145 12.79 1.76 16.54
CA PHE A 145 12.64 2.90 17.43
C PHE A 145 12.64 2.42 18.87
N GLY A 146 13.66 2.82 19.62
CA GLY A 146 13.83 2.34 20.99
C GLY A 146 14.73 3.24 21.80
N THR A 147 15.24 2.72 22.91
CA THR A 147 16.16 3.45 23.78
C THR A 147 17.16 2.46 24.33
N LEU A 148 18.44 2.81 24.26
CA LEU A 148 19.49 2.01 24.88
C LEU A 148 19.27 1.99 26.39
N SER A 149 19.42 0.83 27.02
CA SER A 149 19.31 0.71 28.49
C SER A 149 20.22 1.74 29.18
N GLY A 150 19.67 2.53 30.11
CA GLY A 150 20.41 3.57 30.84
C GLY A 150 20.57 4.92 30.11
N GLN A 151 19.95 5.12 28.95
CA GLN A 151 19.95 6.41 28.24
C GLN A 151 18.56 7.07 28.20
N ALA A 152 18.52 8.40 28.22
CA ALA A 152 17.28 9.19 28.19
C ALA A 152 16.66 9.29 26.79
N GLY A 153 17.52 9.39 25.76
CA GLY A 153 17.14 9.73 24.39
C GLY A 153 16.52 8.56 23.62
N LEU A 154 15.47 8.83 22.85
CA LEU A 154 14.98 7.89 21.85
C LEU A 154 16.03 7.74 20.74
N ASN A 155 16.45 6.50 20.50
CA ASN A 155 17.41 6.14 19.48
C ASN A 155 16.67 5.51 18.29
N TYR A 156 17.12 5.91 17.10
CA TYR A 156 16.70 5.37 15.82
C TYR A 156 17.84 4.53 15.25
N VAL A 157 17.56 3.27 14.95
CA VAL A 157 18.56 2.36 14.37
C VAL A 157 18.04 1.82 13.03
N SER A 158 18.76 2.13 11.95
CA SER A 158 18.54 1.53 10.63
C SER A 158 19.07 0.10 10.62
N THR A 159 18.29 -0.84 10.09
CA THR A 159 18.64 -2.26 10.03
C THR A 159 18.21 -2.88 8.70
N ASN A 160 18.83 -3.99 8.33
CA ASN A 160 18.52 -4.75 7.12
C ASN A 160 17.96 -6.13 7.49
N PHE A 161 17.04 -6.63 6.67
CA PHE A 161 16.60 -8.02 6.73
C PHE A 161 17.74 -8.94 6.28
N VAL A 162 17.97 -10.03 7.02
CA VAL A 162 18.97 -11.05 6.64
C VAL A 162 18.28 -12.33 6.17
N GLY A 163 17.34 -12.84 6.95
CA GLY A 163 16.66 -14.09 6.65
C GLY A 163 15.85 -14.65 7.80
N PRO A 164 14.96 -15.62 7.52
CA PRO A 164 14.28 -16.39 8.56
C PRO A 164 15.25 -17.34 9.27
N THR A 165 15.01 -17.61 10.57
CA THR A 165 15.77 -18.59 11.34
C THR A 165 14.92 -19.76 11.80
N LYS A 166 15.58 -20.83 12.30
CA LYS A 166 14.91 -21.89 13.04
C LYS A 166 14.20 -21.28 14.26
N GLY A 167 12.91 -21.58 14.45
CA GLY A 167 12.12 -21.06 15.58
C GLY A 167 11.23 -19.85 15.28
N ALA A 168 10.94 -19.57 13.99
CA ALA A 168 9.98 -18.55 13.55
C ALA A 168 10.35 -17.08 13.85
N GLN A 169 11.62 -16.83 14.14
CA GLN A 169 12.19 -15.49 14.21
C GLN A 169 12.84 -15.10 12.88
N VAL A 170 13.13 -13.81 12.74
CA VAL A 170 13.85 -13.24 11.60
C VAL A 170 15.08 -12.48 12.08
N GLN A 171 16.20 -12.68 11.40
CA GLN A 171 17.45 -11.96 11.67
C GLN A 171 17.47 -10.56 11.07
N LEU A 172 18.02 -9.64 11.86
CA LEU A 172 18.23 -8.23 11.55
C LEU A 172 19.71 -7.92 11.70
N ALA A 173 20.33 -7.40 10.64
CA ALA A 173 21.72 -6.94 10.67
C ALA A 173 21.79 -5.41 10.75
N PRO A 174 22.82 -4.84 11.41
CA PRO A 174 23.04 -3.40 11.40
C PRO A 174 23.22 -2.90 9.96
N HIS A 175 22.57 -1.78 9.62
CA HIS A 175 22.77 -1.14 8.33
C HIS A 175 24.05 -0.28 8.36
N VAL A 176 25.13 -0.78 7.77
CA VAL A 176 26.38 -0.01 7.63
C VAL A 176 26.28 0.87 6.37
N ARG A 177 26.17 2.19 6.53
CA ARG A 177 26.31 3.12 5.39
C ARG A 177 27.79 3.27 5.07
N ASN A 178 28.19 2.95 3.84
CA ASN A 178 29.53 3.28 3.34
C ASN A 178 29.67 4.80 3.24
N ILE A 179 30.35 5.44 4.18
CA ILE A 179 30.78 6.84 4.06
C ILE A 179 32.24 6.98 4.52
N ASN A 180 33.03 7.61 3.66
CA ASN A 180 34.40 8.13 3.79
C ASN A 180 35.48 7.23 4.41
N PRO A 181 36.57 6.91 3.68
CA PRO A 181 37.66 6.04 4.13
C PRO A 181 38.59 6.66 5.21
N GLY A 182 38.09 7.60 6.02
CA GLY A 182 38.88 8.33 7.02
C GLY A 182 38.28 8.39 8.44
N ILE A 183 37.12 7.78 8.68
CA ILE A 183 36.50 7.71 10.02
C ILE A 183 36.65 6.27 10.53
N THR A 184 37.17 6.11 11.75
CA THR A 184 37.44 4.81 12.35
C THR A 184 36.16 3.95 12.45
N PRO A 185 36.12 2.74 11.85
CA PRO A 185 34.90 1.91 11.76
C PRO A 185 34.27 1.50 13.10
N LYS A 186 35.02 1.58 14.21
CA LYS A 186 34.61 1.02 15.50
C LYS A 186 33.59 1.89 16.25
N LEU A 187 33.67 3.23 16.13
CA LEU A 187 32.82 4.15 16.89
C LEU A 187 31.37 4.21 16.33
N GLU A 188 31.20 4.13 15.01
CA GLU A 188 29.87 4.10 14.39
C GLU A 188 29.22 2.70 14.42
N LYS A 189 30.03 1.62 14.43
CA LYS A 189 29.51 0.26 14.58
C LYS A 189 28.70 0.14 15.87
N ASP A 190 29.21 0.68 16.98
CA ASP A 190 28.54 0.62 18.28
C ASP A 190 27.24 1.43 18.39
N ALA A 191 27.11 2.51 17.61
CA ALA A 191 25.94 3.39 17.62
C ALA A 191 24.75 2.84 16.81
N ASN A 192 25.00 1.94 15.86
CA ASN A 192 24.00 1.36 14.94
C ASN A 192 23.57 -0.07 15.31
N LEU A 193 23.87 -0.52 16.53
CA LEU A 193 23.52 -1.86 16.99
C LEU A 193 22.27 -1.85 17.87
N ILE A 194 21.39 -2.81 17.60
CA ILE A 194 20.23 -3.11 18.44
C ILE A 194 20.76 -3.88 19.67
N LYS A 195 21.04 -3.15 20.76
CA LYS A 195 21.57 -3.69 22.03
C LYS A 195 20.48 -3.85 23.09
N GLY A 196 20.89 -4.26 24.30
CA GLY A 196 20.02 -4.32 25.48
C GLY A 196 19.23 -3.02 25.69
N GLY A 197 17.92 -3.16 25.93
CA GLY A 197 16.97 -2.05 26.05
C GLY A 197 16.04 -1.87 24.84
N PHE A 198 16.35 -2.45 23.67
CA PHE A 198 15.48 -2.41 22.48
C PHE A 198 14.44 -3.56 22.39
N SER A 199 14.54 -4.60 23.23
CA SER A 199 13.57 -5.70 23.25
C SER A 199 12.14 -5.17 23.40
N GLY A 200 11.22 -5.67 22.59
CA GLY A 200 9.82 -5.24 22.52
C GLY A 200 9.57 -4.01 21.64
N ALA A 201 10.59 -3.42 21.02
CA ALA A 201 10.41 -2.32 20.08
C ALA A 201 9.79 -2.81 18.77
N ALA A 202 8.90 -2.01 18.16
CA ALA A 202 8.39 -2.29 16.84
C ALA A 202 9.50 -2.13 15.77
N VAL A 203 9.55 -3.08 14.84
CA VAL A 203 10.38 -3.00 13.63
C VAL A 203 9.55 -2.38 12.53
N TRP A 204 9.93 -1.19 12.09
CA TRP A 204 9.24 -0.41 11.07
C TRP A 204 9.83 -0.64 9.69
N ASP A 205 8.98 -0.90 8.70
CA ASP A 205 9.35 -0.85 7.28
C ASP A 205 9.03 0.53 6.72
N VAL A 206 10.07 1.29 6.37
CA VAL A 206 9.93 2.66 5.84
C VAL A 206 9.20 2.69 4.49
N SER A 207 9.37 1.64 3.67
CA SER A 207 8.76 1.55 2.34
C SER A 207 7.28 1.23 2.42
N ARG A 208 6.87 0.38 3.38
CA ARG A 208 5.48 -0.04 3.57
C ARG A 208 4.74 0.73 4.65
N ASP A 209 5.42 1.63 5.36
CA ASP A 209 4.83 2.51 6.36
C ASP A 209 4.01 1.72 7.40
N ALA A 210 4.61 0.67 7.95
CA ALA A 210 3.98 -0.19 8.94
C ALA A 210 5.03 -0.89 9.83
N ALA A 211 4.62 -1.28 11.03
CA ALA A 211 5.39 -2.19 11.85
C ALA A 211 5.29 -3.61 11.28
N ILE A 212 6.40 -4.25 10.94
CA ILE A 212 6.41 -5.60 10.36
C ILE A 212 6.74 -6.69 11.38
N GLY A 213 7.11 -6.30 12.60
CA GLY A 213 7.46 -7.21 13.68
C GLY A 213 7.86 -6.48 14.95
N MET A 214 8.33 -7.24 15.94
CA MET A 214 8.76 -6.75 17.24
C MET A 214 10.13 -7.35 17.58
N VAL A 215 11.08 -6.53 18.01
CA VAL A 215 12.44 -6.97 18.35
C VAL A 215 12.43 -7.88 19.58
N THR A 216 13.12 -9.00 19.48
CA THR A 216 13.47 -9.89 20.59
C THR A 216 14.98 -9.93 20.69
N ALA A 217 15.60 -9.08 21.51
CA ALA A 217 17.05 -9.04 21.56
C ALA A 217 17.59 -10.30 22.28
N HIS A 218 18.35 -11.14 21.56
CA HIS A 218 19.23 -12.13 22.16
C HIS A 218 20.34 -12.54 21.19
N ASN A 219 21.53 -11.95 21.33
CA ASN A 219 22.80 -12.65 21.56
C ASN A 219 23.89 -11.60 21.89
N SER A 220 24.44 -11.62 23.11
CA SER A 220 25.56 -10.74 23.50
C SER A 220 26.93 -11.28 23.09
N ASP A 221 26.99 -12.55 22.68
CA ASP A 221 28.25 -13.30 22.64
C ASP A 221 28.67 -13.68 21.21
N VAL A 222 27.76 -13.56 20.22
CA VAL A 222 28.04 -13.94 18.83
C VAL A 222 27.34 -12.98 17.87
N ASP A 223 28.13 -12.05 17.29
CA ASP A 223 27.93 -11.41 15.99
C ASP A 223 26.94 -10.24 15.80
N ASP A 224 26.68 -9.36 16.77
CA ASP A 224 26.03 -8.05 16.48
C ASP A 224 24.65 -8.15 15.76
N ILE A 225 24.01 -9.31 15.80
CA ILE A 225 22.75 -9.62 15.10
C ILE A 225 21.58 -9.53 16.08
N ALA A 226 20.50 -8.85 15.66
CA ALA A 226 19.25 -8.83 16.38
C ALA A 226 18.22 -9.76 15.74
N TYR A 227 17.19 -10.10 16.52
CA TYR A 227 16.08 -10.92 16.06
C TYR A 227 14.76 -10.16 16.21
N MET A 228 13.79 -10.49 15.36
CA MET A 228 12.41 -10.04 15.52
C MET A 228 11.41 -11.18 15.41
N ILE A 229 10.30 -11.03 16.13
CA ILE A 229 9.07 -11.80 15.95
C ILE A 229 8.25 -11.10 14.86
N PRO A 230 7.95 -11.76 13.72
CA PRO A 230 7.15 -11.17 12.65
C PRO A 230 5.71 -10.87 13.07
N ALA A 231 5.08 -9.86 12.47
CA ALA A 231 3.69 -9.46 12.70
C ALA A 231 2.70 -10.63 12.61
N GLY A 232 2.92 -11.58 11.68
CA GLY A 232 2.07 -12.77 11.54
C GLY A 232 2.09 -13.70 12.76
N ARG A 233 3.19 -13.75 13.51
CA ARG A 233 3.29 -14.50 14.78
C ARG A 233 2.68 -13.72 15.95
N LEU A 234 2.88 -12.41 15.98
CA LEU A 234 2.21 -11.54 16.96
C LEU A 234 0.68 -11.63 16.84
N LEU A 235 0.16 -11.71 15.61
CA LEU A 235 -1.26 -11.91 15.35
C LEU A 235 -1.78 -13.29 15.82
N GLN A 236 -0.93 -14.32 15.78
CA GLN A 236 -1.27 -15.64 16.34
C GLN A 236 -1.35 -15.60 17.87
N ALA A 237 -0.41 -14.89 18.54
CA ALA A 237 -0.45 -14.68 19.98
C ALA A 237 -1.64 -13.82 20.43
N TRP A 238 -2.02 -12.82 19.64
CA TRP A 238 -3.14 -11.95 19.94
C TRP A 238 -3.97 -11.62 18.70
N PRO A 239 -5.10 -12.32 18.47
CA PRO A 239 -5.93 -12.14 17.29
C PRO A 239 -6.54 -10.73 17.11
N ASP A 240 -6.64 -9.95 18.20
CA ASP A 240 -7.16 -8.58 18.16
C ASP A 240 -6.09 -7.54 17.75
N LEU A 241 -4.86 -7.96 17.46
CA LEU A 241 -3.79 -7.09 16.98
C LEU A 241 -4.22 -6.37 15.68
N PRO A 242 -4.18 -5.02 15.61
CA PRO A 242 -4.55 -4.30 14.39
C PRO A 242 -3.56 -4.61 13.28
N THR A 243 -4.04 -5.35 12.28
CA THR A 243 -3.22 -5.76 11.14
C THR A 243 -3.80 -5.38 9.79
N GLU A 244 -2.90 -5.05 8.88
CA GLU A 244 -3.17 -4.81 7.47
C GLU A 244 -2.29 -5.71 6.62
N THR A 245 -2.81 -6.17 5.48
CA THR A 245 -1.94 -6.85 4.52
C THR A 245 -1.27 -5.83 3.62
N ARG A 246 0.06 -5.85 3.57
CA ARG A 246 0.85 -5.00 2.65
C ARG A 246 1.28 -5.86 1.46
N ARG A 247 0.53 -5.74 0.36
CA ARG A 247 0.68 -6.56 -0.86
C ARG A 247 1.40 -5.80 -1.96
N LEU A 248 1.27 -4.48 -1.99
CA LEU A 248 1.79 -3.66 -3.07
C LEU A 248 3.33 -3.60 -3.03
N PRO A 249 3.99 -3.67 -4.21
CA PRO A 249 5.44 -3.55 -4.30
C PRO A 249 5.89 -2.10 -4.06
N ARG A 250 7.18 -1.91 -3.79
CA ARG A 250 7.80 -0.59 -3.64
C ARG A 250 7.60 0.34 -4.85
N SER A 251 7.60 -0.24 -6.05
CA SER A 251 7.42 0.49 -7.30
C SER A 251 5.99 0.97 -7.52
N PHE A 252 5.05 0.63 -6.64
CA PHE A 252 3.64 0.92 -6.81
C PHE A 252 3.35 2.41 -7.01
N ASP A 253 3.84 3.28 -6.11
CA ASP A 253 3.56 4.73 -6.20
C ASP A 253 4.13 5.33 -7.50
N ALA A 254 5.26 4.81 -7.99
CA ALA A 254 5.86 5.23 -9.26
C ALA A 254 5.03 4.77 -10.47
N ILE A 255 4.62 3.49 -10.50
CA ILE A 255 3.78 2.93 -11.57
C ILE A 255 2.43 3.65 -11.62
N TRP A 256 1.79 3.83 -10.47
CA TRP A 256 0.52 4.54 -10.36
C TRP A 256 0.67 5.98 -10.83
N SER A 257 1.72 6.70 -10.39
CA SER A 257 1.96 8.09 -10.81
C SER A 257 2.15 8.18 -12.33
N ALA A 258 2.96 7.29 -12.92
CA ALA A 258 3.22 7.29 -14.35
C ALA A 258 1.92 7.08 -15.15
N LEU A 259 1.11 6.07 -14.80
CA LEU A 259 -0.16 5.80 -15.49
C LEU A 259 -1.17 6.92 -15.31
N ALA A 260 -1.26 7.49 -14.12
CA ALA A 260 -2.16 8.60 -13.83
C ALA A 260 -1.76 9.89 -14.58
N ILE A 261 -0.46 10.17 -14.69
CA ILE A 261 0.07 11.29 -15.48
C ILE A 261 -0.22 11.08 -16.97
N ILE A 262 0.04 9.89 -17.50
CA ILE A 262 -0.23 9.59 -18.92
C ILE A 262 -1.73 9.77 -19.20
N LEU A 263 -2.60 9.21 -18.35
CA LEU A 263 -4.05 9.40 -18.48
C LEU A 263 -4.43 10.87 -18.48
N PHE A 264 -4.00 11.64 -17.48
CA PHE A 264 -4.32 13.05 -17.36
C PHE A 264 -3.80 13.86 -18.55
N ALA A 265 -2.52 13.71 -18.91
CA ALA A 265 -1.89 14.47 -19.98
C ALA A 265 -2.54 14.15 -21.34
N SER A 266 -2.82 12.88 -21.64
CA SER A 266 -3.50 12.48 -22.87
C SER A 266 -4.93 13.01 -22.94
N MET A 267 -5.72 12.85 -21.87
CA MET A 267 -7.10 13.35 -21.81
C MET A 267 -7.15 14.88 -21.94
N PHE A 268 -6.26 15.58 -21.23
CA PHE A 268 -6.19 17.04 -21.25
C PHE A 268 -5.73 17.57 -22.61
N PHE A 269 -4.74 16.93 -23.23
CA PHE A 269 -4.29 17.29 -24.58
C PHE A 269 -5.42 17.14 -25.60
N LEU A 270 -6.13 16.01 -25.61
CA LEU A 270 -7.27 15.77 -26.50
C LEU A 270 -8.42 16.74 -26.22
N PHE A 271 -8.64 17.10 -24.96
CA PHE A 271 -9.63 18.11 -24.59
C PHE A 271 -9.25 19.48 -25.15
N LEU A 272 -7.99 19.89 -25.02
CA LEU A 272 -7.51 21.14 -25.59
C LEU A 272 -7.56 21.13 -27.12
N ALA A 273 -7.20 20.02 -27.76
CA ALA A 273 -7.29 19.86 -29.22
C ALA A 273 -8.74 20.00 -29.70
N ASN A 274 -9.69 19.37 -29.00
CA ASN A 274 -11.12 19.54 -29.25
C ASN A 274 -11.60 21.00 -29.08
N ARG A 275 -10.99 21.78 -28.17
CA ARG A 275 -11.36 23.17 -27.87
C ARG A 275 -10.65 24.23 -28.72
N ARG A 276 -9.42 23.99 -29.17
CA ARG A 276 -8.52 24.99 -29.80
C ARG A 276 -8.75 25.25 -31.28
N THR A 277 -9.61 24.51 -31.95
CA THR A 277 -9.84 24.64 -33.40
C THR A 277 -10.21 26.08 -33.80
N ILE A 278 -9.28 26.70 -34.54
CA ILE A 278 -9.18 28.12 -34.92
C ILE A 278 -10.26 28.53 -35.96
N GLU A 279 -10.94 27.58 -36.58
CA GLU A 279 -11.90 27.82 -37.67
C GLU A 279 -13.38 27.69 -37.23
N GLY A 280 -13.65 27.80 -35.93
CA GLY A 280 -15.03 27.83 -35.41
C GLY A 280 -15.76 26.48 -35.40
N ARG A 281 -15.05 25.34 -35.55
CA ARG A 281 -15.64 23.99 -35.40
C ARG A 281 -14.73 23.06 -34.61
N PRO A 282 -15.22 22.41 -33.53
CA PRO A 282 -14.43 21.53 -32.67
C PRO A 282 -13.94 20.29 -33.43
N ASP A 283 -12.72 19.84 -33.13
CA ASP A 283 -12.17 18.57 -33.64
C ASP A 283 -12.96 17.39 -33.04
N ILE A 284 -13.69 16.67 -33.89
CA ILE A 284 -14.56 15.54 -33.52
C ILE A 284 -13.75 14.25 -33.28
N LEU A 285 -12.54 14.15 -33.80
CA LEU A 285 -11.71 12.95 -33.62
C LEU A 285 -11.04 12.89 -32.25
N SER A 286 -10.70 14.05 -31.66
CA SER A 286 -10.13 14.11 -30.32
C SER A 286 -11.00 13.42 -29.24
N PRO A 287 -12.32 13.69 -29.16
CA PRO A 287 -13.22 12.94 -28.28
C PRO A 287 -13.24 11.44 -28.54
N PHE A 288 -13.27 11.02 -29.81
CA PHE A 288 -13.27 9.60 -30.17
C PHE A 288 -12.03 8.89 -29.61
N TRP A 289 -10.83 9.45 -29.78
CA TRP A 289 -9.61 8.90 -29.19
C TRP A 289 -9.57 9.02 -27.67
N GLY A 290 -10.14 10.08 -27.12
CA GLY A 290 -10.24 10.30 -25.68
C GLY A 290 -10.98 9.18 -24.96
N LEU A 291 -12.10 8.72 -25.52
CA LEU A 291 -12.87 7.59 -24.99
C LEU A 291 -12.03 6.30 -24.93
N HIS A 292 -11.16 6.06 -25.93
CA HIS A 292 -10.26 4.89 -25.93
C HIS A 292 -9.20 4.99 -24.84
N VAL A 293 -8.59 6.18 -24.73
CA VAL A 293 -7.59 6.47 -23.69
C VAL A 293 -8.20 6.25 -22.31
N TYR A 294 -9.39 6.79 -22.04
CA TYR A 294 -10.06 6.63 -20.75
C TYR A 294 -10.48 5.18 -20.48
N ALA A 295 -11.12 4.51 -21.44
CA ALA A 295 -11.55 3.12 -21.30
C ALA A 295 -10.38 2.21 -20.89
N PHE A 296 -9.21 2.41 -21.48
CA PHE A 296 -8.02 1.62 -21.17
C PHE A 296 -7.29 2.10 -19.90
N LEU A 297 -6.81 3.35 -19.87
CA LEU A 297 -5.98 3.84 -18.77
C LEU A 297 -6.79 4.15 -17.52
N GLY A 298 -8.01 4.69 -17.66
CA GLY A 298 -8.93 4.99 -16.56
C GLY A 298 -9.22 3.73 -15.73
N THR A 299 -9.51 2.60 -16.38
CA THR A 299 -9.72 1.32 -15.69
C THR A 299 -8.50 0.90 -14.87
N ASN A 300 -7.29 0.98 -15.44
CA ASN A 300 -6.04 0.61 -14.76
C ASN A 300 -5.74 1.51 -13.56
N VAL A 301 -5.81 2.84 -13.73
CA VAL A 301 -5.61 3.81 -12.65
C VAL A 301 -6.60 3.59 -11.51
N SER A 302 -7.86 3.29 -11.84
CA SER A 302 -8.92 3.01 -10.86
C SER A 302 -8.63 1.73 -10.06
N CYS A 303 -8.18 0.66 -10.74
CA CYS A 303 -7.81 -0.59 -10.08
C CYS A 303 -6.64 -0.41 -9.12
N LEU A 304 -5.63 0.34 -9.52
CA LEU A 304 -4.47 0.65 -8.67
C LEU A 304 -4.89 1.45 -7.44
N TRP A 305 -5.69 2.50 -7.61
CA TRP A 305 -6.21 3.27 -6.48
C TRP A 305 -7.02 2.38 -5.51
N PHE A 306 -7.93 1.55 -6.03
CA PHE A 306 -8.70 0.62 -5.20
C PHE A 306 -7.80 -0.35 -4.41
N ALA A 307 -6.77 -0.91 -5.06
CA ALA A 307 -5.82 -1.81 -4.42
C ALA A 307 -5.02 -1.11 -3.30
N HIS A 308 -4.59 0.13 -3.52
CA HIS A 308 -3.92 0.94 -2.49
C HIS A 308 -4.83 1.24 -1.31
N ALA A 309 -6.04 1.73 -1.56
CA ALA A 309 -7.01 2.00 -0.50
C ALA A 309 -7.32 0.76 0.34
N LYS A 310 -7.19 -0.45 -0.24
CA LYS A 310 -7.33 -1.71 0.48
C LYS A 310 -6.18 -2.05 1.41
N ASP A 311 -4.95 -1.74 1.02
CA ASP A 311 -3.77 -2.04 1.83
C ASP A 311 -3.66 -1.08 3.03
N PHE A 312 -4.27 0.12 2.99
CA PHE A 312 -4.19 1.17 4.04
C PHE A 312 -5.51 1.40 4.83
N LYS A 313 -6.34 0.36 5.02
CA LYS A 313 -7.71 0.43 5.60
C LYS A 313 -7.84 1.05 7.01
N LEU A 314 -6.82 0.95 7.86
CA LEU A 314 -6.72 1.44 9.24
C LEU A 314 -6.10 2.85 9.30
N HIS A 315 -5.51 3.33 8.21
CA HIS A 315 -4.90 4.64 8.16
C HIS A 315 -5.95 5.74 7.92
N ASP A 316 -5.55 7.00 8.14
CA ASP A 316 -6.37 8.15 7.76
C ASP A 316 -6.65 8.20 6.25
N TRP A 317 -7.77 8.82 5.86
CA TRP A 317 -8.26 8.81 4.47
C TRP A 317 -7.20 9.29 3.47
N ALA A 318 -6.39 10.30 3.83
CA ALA A 318 -5.34 10.83 2.95
C ALA A 318 -4.25 9.79 2.66
N SER A 319 -3.99 8.87 3.58
CA SER A 319 -3.01 7.78 3.38
C SER A 319 -3.56 6.66 2.49
N ARG A 320 -4.88 6.61 2.29
CA ARG A 320 -5.58 5.67 1.40
C ARG A 320 -5.64 6.18 -0.04
N VAL A 321 -5.09 7.35 -0.32
CA VAL A 321 -4.84 7.84 -1.68
C VAL A 321 -3.38 7.52 -2.04
N PRO A 322 -3.10 6.95 -3.22
CA PRO A 322 -1.74 6.73 -3.70
C PRO A 322 -0.92 8.02 -3.72
N ARG A 323 0.38 7.93 -3.46
CA ARG A 323 1.23 9.14 -3.45
C ARG A 323 1.63 9.52 -4.87
N PHE A 324 1.58 10.81 -5.14
CA PHE A 324 2.11 11.37 -6.37
C PHE A 324 3.64 11.51 -6.31
N LEU A 325 4.33 10.95 -7.32
CA LEU A 325 5.77 11.07 -7.56
C LEU A 325 6.68 10.58 -6.43
N ALA A 326 6.22 9.62 -5.60
CA ALA A 326 6.97 9.10 -4.46
C ALA A 326 7.55 10.20 -3.53
N ILE A 327 6.92 11.39 -3.51
CA ILE A 327 7.41 12.52 -2.73
C ILE A 327 7.35 12.12 -1.25
N PRO A 328 8.43 12.33 -0.48
CA PRO A 328 8.46 12.03 0.95
C PRO A 328 7.58 13.05 1.69
N ILE A 329 6.28 12.77 1.76
CA ILE A 329 5.31 13.56 2.52
C ILE A 329 4.89 12.76 3.75
N ASP A 330 4.94 13.42 4.90
CA ASP A 330 4.51 12.84 6.17
C ASP A 330 2.99 12.57 6.16
N ARG A 331 2.61 11.30 6.22
CA ARG A 331 1.19 10.88 6.26
C ARG A 331 0.45 11.45 7.47
N GLY A 332 -0.77 11.92 7.26
CA GLY A 332 -1.57 12.61 8.27
C GLY A 332 -1.26 14.11 8.42
N SER A 333 -0.14 14.60 7.86
CA SER A 333 0.14 16.04 7.79
C SER A 333 -0.85 16.78 6.89
N LEU A 334 -0.92 18.10 7.05
CA LEU A 334 -1.68 18.97 6.15
C LEU A 334 -1.19 18.82 4.70
N ALA A 335 0.13 18.72 4.49
CA ALA A 335 0.71 18.52 3.17
C ALA A 335 0.26 17.19 2.53
N ALA A 336 0.16 16.10 3.30
CA ALA A 336 -0.36 14.83 2.79
C ALA A 336 -1.84 14.94 2.39
N LYS A 337 -2.66 15.64 3.20
CA LYS A 337 -4.07 15.88 2.89
C LYS A 337 -4.23 16.72 1.63
N LEU A 338 -3.47 17.81 1.50
CA LEU A 338 -3.48 18.66 0.31
C LEU A 338 -3.02 17.89 -0.93
N SER A 339 -1.94 17.11 -0.82
CA SER A 339 -1.47 16.25 -1.91
C SER A 339 -2.54 15.23 -2.32
N ALA A 340 -3.22 14.59 -1.37
CA ALA A 340 -4.30 13.65 -1.67
C ALA A 340 -5.48 14.34 -2.38
N VAL A 341 -5.88 15.55 -1.95
CA VAL A 341 -6.92 16.34 -2.62
C VAL A 341 -6.52 16.66 -4.06
N LEU A 342 -5.30 17.17 -4.27
CA LEU A 342 -4.80 17.52 -5.60
C LEU A 342 -4.72 16.28 -6.51
N THR A 343 -4.29 15.15 -5.97
CA THR A 343 -4.29 13.86 -6.67
C THR A 343 -5.70 13.47 -7.12
N LEU A 344 -6.69 13.49 -6.22
CA LEU A 344 -8.07 13.13 -6.57
C LEU A 344 -8.68 14.12 -7.56
N LEU A 345 -8.40 15.42 -7.41
CA LEU A 345 -8.89 16.44 -8.31
C LEU A 345 -8.32 16.28 -9.73
N PHE A 346 -7.00 16.32 -9.87
CA PHE A 346 -6.36 16.38 -11.18
C PHE A 346 -6.24 15.02 -11.86
N LEU A 347 -6.03 13.94 -11.10
CA LEU A 347 -5.71 12.64 -11.68
C LEU A 347 -6.91 11.68 -11.71
N VAL A 348 -8.05 12.07 -11.14
CA VAL A 348 -9.29 11.28 -11.16
C VAL A 348 -10.46 12.11 -11.66
N LEU A 349 -10.81 13.20 -10.97
CA LEU A 349 -12.02 13.97 -11.26
C LEU A 349 -11.95 14.70 -12.62
N VAL A 350 -10.84 15.39 -12.92
CA VAL A 350 -10.69 16.09 -14.21
C VAL A 350 -10.79 15.13 -15.41
N PRO A 351 -10.06 13.98 -15.45
CA PRO A 351 -10.24 12.99 -16.51
C PRO A 351 -11.69 12.48 -16.65
N LEU A 352 -12.40 12.27 -15.54
CA LEU A 352 -13.81 11.84 -15.55
C LEU A 352 -14.74 12.91 -16.14
N VAL A 353 -14.53 14.19 -15.82
CA VAL A 353 -15.30 15.30 -16.40
C VAL A 353 -15.01 15.43 -17.90
N ILE A 354 -13.75 15.28 -18.32
CA ILE A 354 -13.38 15.30 -19.74
C ILE A 354 -14.02 14.11 -20.47
N GLU A 355 -14.05 12.93 -19.86
CA GLU A 355 -14.73 11.75 -20.41
C GLU A 355 -16.22 12.02 -20.66
N ALA A 356 -16.92 12.61 -19.68
CA ALA A 356 -18.32 12.98 -19.84
C ALA A 356 -18.53 13.98 -21.00
N HIS A 357 -17.63 14.96 -21.15
CA HIS A 357 -17.62 15.88 -22.30
C HIS A 357 -17.39 15.13 -23.62
N PHE A 358 -16.49 14.15 -23.67
CA PHE A 358 -16.26 13.37 -24.88
C PHE A 358 -17.44 12.49 -25.27
N VAL A 359 -18.12 11.87 -24.30
CA VAL A 359 -19.37 11.12 -24.53
C VAL A 359 -20.45 12.04 -25.12
N ASP A 360 -20.61 13.25 -24.57
CA ASP A 360 -21.55 14.25 -25.10
C ASP A 360 -21.22 14.61 -26.55
N VAL A 361 -19.96 14.95 -26.83
CA VAL A 361 -19.54 15.33 -28.19
C VAL A 361 -19.70 14.17 -29.16
N LEU A 362 -19.38 12.95 -28.75
CA LEU A 362 -19.53 11.76 -29.59
C LEU A 362 -20.99 11.57 -30.03
N ASN A 363 -21.91 11.63 -29.07
CA ASN A 363 -23.32 11.36 -29.32
C ASN A 363 -24.04 12.52 -30.04
N ASN A 364 -23.63 13.77 -29.80
CA ASN A 364 -24.39 14.94 -30.24
C ASN A 364 -23.77 15.70 -31.42
N ARG A 365 -22.49 15.50 -31.75
CA ARG A 365 -21.80 16.31 -32.79
C ARG A 365 -21.15 15.49 -33.90
N GLY A 366 -20.88 14.21 -33.66
CA GLY A 366 -20.31 13.33 -34.68
C GLY A 366 -21.31 12.89 -35.73
N LYS A 367 -20.79 12.54 -36.91
CA LYS A 367 -21.58 11.87 -37.95
C LYS A 367 -20.92 10.58 -38.39
N VAL A 368 -21.79 9.66 -38.82
CA VAL A 368 -21.40 8.37 -39.37
C VAL A 368 -21.56 8.43 -40.90
N TYR A 369 -20.49 8.04 -41.57
CA TYR A 369 -20.39 7.95 -43.01
C TYR A 369 -20.22 6.50 -43.42
N ILE A 370 -20.69 6.17 -44.62
CA ILE A 370 -20.51 4.87 -45.26
C ILE A 370 -19.89 5.05 -46.65
N TYR A 371 -19.30 3.98 -47.19
CA TYR A 371 -19.03 3.91 -48.63
C TYR A 371 -20.32 3.52 -49.37
N PRO A 372 -20.93 4.41 -50.18
CA PRO A 372 -22.25 4.16 -50.78
C PRO A 372 -22.32 2.86 -51.59
N GLU A 373 -21.27 2.60 -52.37
CA GLU A 373 -21.19 1.44 -53.27
C GLU A 373 -21.29 0.10 -52.53
N GLN A 374 -20.68 0.01 -51.34
CA GLN A 374 -20.74 -1.21 -50.51
C GLN A 374 -22.16 -1.53 -50.03
N PHE A 375 -23.05 -0.55 -50.01
CA PHE A 375 -24.44 -0.70 -49.57
C PHE A 375 -25.46 -0.62 -50.72
N GLY A 376 -25.01 -0.52 -51.97
CA GLY A 376 -25.88 -0.44 -53.15
C GLY A 376 -26.51 0.95 -53.35
N TYR A 377 -25.81 2.00 -52.91
CA TYR A 377 -26.19 3.40 -53.14
C TYR A 377 -25.15 4.10 -54.03
N THR A 378 -25.57 5.13 -54.73
CA THR A 378 -24.68 6.05 -55.45
C THR A 378 -24.42 7.31 -54.62
N ALA A 379 -23.27 7.96 -54.84
CA ALA A 379 -22.96 9.24 -54.21
C ALA A 379 -23.93 10.37 -54.63
N ALA A 380 -24.67 10.21 -55.74
CA ALA A 380 -25.68 11.18 -56.17
C ALA A 380 -27.00 11.04 -55.38
N GLU A 381 -27.34 9.82 -54.95
CA GLU A 381 -28.52 9.56 -54.11
C GLU A 381 -28.32 10.07 -52.68
N LEU A 382 -27.09 10.04 -52.19
CA LEU A 382 -26.73 10.49 -50.84
C LEU A 382 -26.21 11.92 -50.87
N LYS A 383 -26.74 12.79 -50.01
CA LYS A 383 -26.35 14.21 -49.97
C LYS A 383 -25.15 14.42 -49.04
N SER A 384 -24.40 15.49 -49.28
CA SER A 384 -23.32 15.97 -48.39
C SER A 384 -22.15 14.99 -48.19
N CYS A 385 -21.76 14.28 -49.25
CA CYS A 385 -20.59 13.40 -49.25
C CYS A 385 -19.28 14.19 -49.12
N ILE A 386 -18.29 13.55 -48.48
CA ILE A 386 -16.91 14.03 -48.42
C ILE A 386 -16.21 13.67 -49.73
N PRO A 387 -15.67 14.65 -50.50
CA PRO A 387 -15.04 14.39 -51.78
C PRO A 387 -13.68 13.70 -51.58
N ARG A 388 -13.58 12.44 -52.03
CA ARG A 388 -12.39 11.57 -52.00
C ARG A 388 -12.42 10.68 -53.25
N GLU A 389 -11.31 9.97 -53.51
CA GLU A 389 -11.25 8.95 -54.57
C GLU A 389 -12.37 7.91 -54.42
N THR A 390 -12.66 7.50 -53.17
CA THR A 390 -13.88 6.77 -52.81
C THR A 390 -14.75 7.65 -51.90
N PRO A 391 -15.92 8.14 -52.35
CA PRO A 391 -16.72 9.10 -51.59
C PRO A 391 -17.29 8.47 -50.32
N LEU A 392 -17.25 9.23 -49.23
CA LEU A 392 -17.87 8.88 -47.94
C LEU A 392 -19.12 9.72 -47.75
N CYS A 393 -20.28 9.09 -47.60
CA CYS A 393 -21.56 9.78 -47.52
C CYS A 393 -22.30 9.46 -46.22
N PRO A 394 -22.95 10.45 -45.59
CA PRO A 394 -23.86 10.18 -44.47
C PRO A 394 -25.10 9.44 -44.98
N HIS A 395 -25.67 8.58 -44.14
CA HIS A 395 -26.92 7.86 -44.39
C HIS A 395 -27.85 7.98 -43.18
N ALA A 396 -29.16 8.12 -43.40
CA ALA A 396 -30.13 8.37 -42.31
C ALA A 396 -30.13 7.24 -41.25
N ASP A 397 -29.98 5.99 -41.69
CA ASP A 397 -29.93 4.82 -40.81
C ASP A 397 -28.54 4.57 -40.20
N ALA A 398 -27.48 5.23 -40.70
CA ALA A 398 -26.13 5.04 -40.19
C ALA A 398 -25.93 5.84 -38.90
N GLY A 399 -25.61 5.13 -37.81
CA GLY A 399 -25.44 5.74 -36.50
C GLY A 399 -24.40 5.01 -35.66
N LEU A 400 -24.09 5.55 -34.49
CA LEU A 400 -23.14 4.92 -33.55
C LEU A 400 -23.62 3.54 -33.09
N TYR A 401 -24.94 3.35 -33.00
CA TYR A 401 -25.59 2.11 -32.55
C TYR A 401 -26.55 1.53 -33.60
N SER A 402 -26.39 1.89 -34.87
CA SER A 402 -27.23 1.37 -35.96
C SER A 402 -26.41 1.13 -37.22
N THR A 403 -26.83 0.12 -37.99
CA THR A 403 -26.22 -0.24 -39.27
C THR A 403 -27.19 0.05 -40.41
N VAL A 404 -26.64 0.34 -41.59
CA VAL A 404 -27.41 0.52 -42.81
C VAL A 404 -27.77 -0.83 -43.41
N LYS A 405 -29.03 -0.99 -43.80
CA LYS A 405 -29.48 -2.17 -44.55
C LYS A 405 -29.06 -2.02 -46.03
N PRO A 406 -28.25 -2.95 -46.58
CA PRO A 406 -27.79 -2.87 -47.96
C PRO A 406 -28.92 -3.16 -48.96
N ARG A 407 -28.85 -2.54 -50.15
CA ARG A 407 -29.73 -2.84 -51.29
C ARG A 407 -29.14 -3.96 -52.15
N PRO A 408 -29.93 -4.97 -52.57
CA PRO A 408 -29.45 -6.00 -53.48
C PRO A 408 -28.87 -5.39 -54.77
N PRO A 409 -27.76 -5.93 -55.33
CA PRO A 409 -27.04 -7.14 -54.91
C PRO A 409 -25.97 -6.91 -53.83
N ALA A 410 -25.84 -5.69 -53.27
CA ALA A 410 -24.80 -5.38 -52.31
C ALA A 410 -24.98 -6.16 -51.00
N SER A 411 -23.86 -6.63 -50.44
CA SER A 411 -23.83 -7.34 -49.16
C SER A 411 -23.76 -6.42 -47.94
N GLY A 412 -23.51 -5.11 -48.15
CA GLY A 412 -23.09 -4.22 -47.08
C GLY A 412 -21.66 -4.51 -46.64
N GLY A 413 -21.26 -3.90 -45.53
CA GLY A 413 -20.02 -4.23 -44.84
C GLY A 413 -20.13 -3.88 -43.36
N PHE A 414 -19.66 -4.76 -42.48
CA PHE A 414 -19.56 -4.48 -41.04
C PHE A 414 -18.10 -4.61 -40.58
N TRP A 415 -17.42 -5.66 -41.02
CA TRP A 415 -16.01 -5.92 -40.68
C TRP A 415 -15.01 -5.31 -41.67
N ASP A 416 -15.49 -4.85 -42.83
CA ASP A 416 -14.65 -4.38 -43.95
C ASP A 416 -14.39 -2.87 -43.91
N ASN A 417 -14.31 -2.29 -42.72
CA ASN A 417 -14.07 -0.86 -42.52
C ASN A 417 -15.09 0.06 -43.24
N ALA A 418 -16.30 -0.44 -43.45
CA ALA A 418 -17.36 0.21 -44.22
C ALA A 418 -17.92 1.49 -43.57
N TYR A 419 -17.70 1.66 -42.27
CA TYR A 419 -18.21 2.75 -41.46
C TYR A 419 -17.09 3.67 -41.00
N HIS A 420 -17.37 4.96 -41.10
CA HIS A 420 -16.45 6.03 -40.77
C HIS A 420 -17.14 7.02 -39.82
N TYR A 421 -16.45 7.43 -38.76
CA TYR A 421 -16.91 8.45 -37.83
C TYR A 421 -16.07 9.71 -38.00
N GLY A 422 -16.69 10.88 -38.08
CA GLY A 422 -15.95 12.13 -38.25
C GLY A 422 -16.82 13.37 -38.36
N GLY A 423 -16.20 14.45 -38.82
CA GLY A 423 -16.84 15.75 -39.03
C GLY A 423 -17.12 16.09 -40.49
N ASP A 424 -17.98 17.07 -40.69
CA ASP A 424 -18.60 17.40 -41.99
C ASP A 424 -17.70 17.95 -43.10
N LYS A 425 -16.54 18.54 -42.80
CA LYS A 425 -15.87 19.45 -43.75
C LYS A 425 -14.40 19.18 -44.05
N ASN A 426 -13.64 18.68 -43.09
CA ASN A 426 -12.18 18.54 -43.27
C ASN A 426 -11.78 17.16 -43.80
N GLY A 427 -12.77 16.31 -44.10
CA GLY A 427 -12.53 14.93 -44.52
C GLY A 427 -11.84 14.06 -43.47
N THR A 428 -11.62 14.54 -42.25
CA THR A 428 -10.99 13.78 -41.17
C THR A 428 -12.00 12.83 -40.55
N THR A 429 -11.96 11.59 -41.01
CA THR A 429 -12.79 10.48 -40.51
C THR A 429 -11.91 9.34 -40.03
N VAL A 430 -12.36 8.60 -39.04
CA VAL A 430 -11.75 7.36 -38.58
C VAL A 430 -12.68 6.20 -38.85
N THR A 431 -12.13 5.06 -39.22
CA THR A 431 -12.90 3.82 -39.28
C THR A 431 -13.33 3.42 -37.88
N PHE A 432 -14.56 2.95 -37.74
CA PHE A 432 -15.06 2.40 -36.48
C PHE A 432 -16.10 1.30 -36.73
N PHE A 433 -16.33 0.46 -35.73
CA PHE A 433 -17.35 -0.59 -35.78
C PHE A 433 -18.63 -0.13 -35.08
N PRO A 434 -19.72 0.18 -35.81
CA PRO A 434 -20.97 0.62 -35.19
C PRO A 434 -21.49 -0.47 -34.24
N ILE A 435 -22.23 -0.05 -33.21
CA ILE A 435 -22.73 -0.88 -32.11
C ILE A 435 -21.59 -1.43 -31.23
N LEU A 436 -20.71 -2.27 -31.78
CA LEU A 436 -19.71 -3.00 -31.01
C LEU A 436 -18.70 -2.08 -30.32
N GLN A 437 -18.03 -1.19 -31.06
CA GLN A 437 -16.97 -0.36 -30.50
C GLN A 437 -17.49 0.65 -29.47
N PRO A 438 -18.58 1.40 -29.72
CA PRO A 438 -19.17 2.27 -28.69
C PRO A 438 -19.62 1.52 -27.44
N LEU A 439 -20.23 0.34 -27.56
CA LEU A 439 -20.64 -0.47 -26.41
C LEU A 439 -19.44 -0.96 -25.59
N VAL A 440 -18.36 -1.40 -26.25
CA VAL A 440 -17.12 -1.83 -25.57
C VAL A 440 -16.49 -0.66 -24.82
N LEU A 441 -16.37 0.51 -25.46
CA LEU A 441 -15.79 1.70 -24.84
C LEU A 441 -16.61 2.17 -23.64
N GLN A 442 -17.94 2.29 -23.78
CA GLN A 442 -18.82 2.70 -22.69
C GLN A 442 -18.89 1.66 -21.58
N GLY A 443 -18.88 0.37 -21.91
CA GLY A 443 -18.83 -0.71 -20.93
C GLY A 443 -17.56 -0.65 -20.08
N LEU A 444 -16.40 -0.44 -20.70
CA LEU A 444 -15.13 -0.26 -19.99
C LEU A 444 -15.11 1.03 -19.16
N ALA A 445 -15.61 2.14 -19.69
CA ALA A 445 -15.73 3.39 -18.95
C ALA A 445 -16.64 3.26 -17.73
N LEU A 446 -17.76 2.54 -17.85
CA LEU A 446 -18.66 2.23 -16.73
C LEU A 446 -17.96 1.36 -15.68
N VAL A 447 -17.20 0.34 -16.10
CA VAL A 447 -16.39 -0.48 -15.17
C VAL A 447 -15.37 0.38 -14.44
N ALA A 448 -14.67 1.28 -15.14
CA ALA A 448 -13.74 2.21 -14.51
C ALA A 448 -14.44 3.09 -13.47
N LEU A 449 -15.61 3.67 -13.81
CA LEU A 449 -16.41 4.49 -12.90
C LEU A 449 -16.85 3.72 -11.65
N LEU A 450 -17.35 2.48 -11.80
CA LEU A 450 -17.74 1.65 -10.66
C LEU A 450 -16.56 1.34 -9.74
N ILE A 451 -15.37 1.09 -10.30
CA ILE A 451 -14.15 0.87 -9.52
C ILE A 451 -13.72 2.17 -8.83
N GLN A 452 -13.84 3.33 -9.47
CA GLN A 452 -13.56 4.64 -8.84
C GLN A 452 -14.51 4.92 -7.68
N ILE A 453 -15.79 4.63 -7.83
CA ILE A 453 -16.78 4.76 -6.74
C ILE A 453 -16.39 3.84 -5.59
N ALA A 454 -16.05 2.58 -5.88
CA ALA A 454 -15.61 1.63 -4.85
C ALA A 454 -14.32 2.08 -4.16
N ALA A 455 -13.35 2.64 -4.91
CA ALA A 455 -12.11 3.19 -4.38
C ALA A 455 -12.38 4.42 -3.49
N PHE A 456 -13.24 5.33 -3.96
CA PHE A 456 -13.66 6.52 -3.23
C PHE A 456 -14.34 6.16 -1.90
N VAL A 457 -15.35 5.26 -1.95
CA VAL A 457 -16.01 4.73 -0.76
C VAL A 457 -14.99 4.14 0.20
N ARG A 458 -14.01 3.39 -0.29
CA ARG A 458 -12.98 2.78 0.55
C ARG A 458 -11.98 3.78 1.13
N THR A 459 -11.68 4.84 0.41
CA THR A 459 -10.82 5.95 0.87
C THR A 459 -11.50 6.73 1.98
N PHE A 460 -12.78 7.09 1.85
CA PHE A 460 -13.44 8.01 2.79
C PHE A 460 -14.26 7.32 3.87
N TRP A 461 -14.83 6.15 3.58
CA TRP A 461 -15.65 5.45 4.55
C TRP A 461 -14.77 4.62 5.49
N ARG A 462 -14.77 4.99 6.78
CA ARG A 462 -14.21 4.19 7.88
C ARG A 462 -15.14 3.09 8.37
N GLY A 463 -16.20 2.80 7.62
CA GLY A 463 -17.28 1.92 8.04
C GLY A 463 -16.72 0.58 8.42
N ASP A 464 -16.84 0.26 9.70
CA ASP A 464 -16.58 -1.06 10.24
C ASP A 464 -17.51 -2.01 9.48
N TRP A 465 -17.02 -2.69 8.45
CA TRP A 465 -17.72 -3.79 7.77
C TRP A 465 -17.78 -5.03 8.69
N SER A 466 -17.97 -4.81 9.98
CA SER A 466 -18.25 -5.82 10.99
C SER A 466 -19.68 -5.67 11.52
N PRO A 467 -20.72 -6.00 10.72
CA PRO A 467 -22.04 -6.23 11.31
C PRO A 467 -22.09 -7.53 12.14
N PHE A 468 -20.94 -8.12 12.51
CA PHE A 468 -20.87 -9.47 13.03
C PHE A 468 -19.79 -9.67 14.12
N ARG A 469 -19.71 -8.75 15.09
CA ARG A 469 -19.38 -9.19 16.47
C ARG A 469 -20.61 -9.91 17.02
N ARG A 470 -20.80 -11.18 16.62
CA ARG A 470 -21.65 -12.08 17.38
C ARG A 470 -20.94 -12.39 18.68
N LYS A 471 -21.50 -11.84 19.76
CA LYS A 471 -21.46 -12.41 21.10
C LYS A 471 -21.46 -13.94 21.03
N THR A 472 -20.52 -14.56 21.74
CA THR A 472 -20.62 -15.88 22.37
C THR A 472 -21.51 -16.89 21.66
N TRP A 473 -20.98 -17.83 20.87
CA TRP A 473 -21.45 -19.23 20.80
C TRP A 473 -20.35 -20.07 20.14
N GLY A 474 -20.19 -21.30 20.63
CA GLY A 474 -19.03 -22.16 20.44
C GLY A 474 -18.72 -22.62 19.01
N ASN A 475 -17.53 -23.20 18.91
CA ASN A 475 -16.97 -23.91 17.77
C ASN A 475 -18.01 -24.76 17.02
N PRO A 476 -18.02 -24.73 15.67
CA PRO A 476 -17.75 -25.99 15.00
C PRO A 476 -16.80 -25.83 13.79
N ARG A 477 -15.87 -26.79 13.72
CA ARG A 477 -15.19 -27.19 12.49
C ARG A 477 -16.21 -27.62 11.42
N GLN A 478 -15.72 -27.56 10.18
CA GLN A 478 -16.18 -28.23 8.97
C GLN A 478 -17.09 -27.43 8.03
N TYR A 479 -16.74 -27.60 6.75
CA TYR A 479 -17.57 -27.58 5.55
C TYR A 479 -17.51 -26.35 4.60
N TRP A 480 -16.90 -26.63 3.44
CA TRP A 480 -16.94 -26.00 2.09
C TRP A 480 -16.29 -24.60 1.94
N GLY A 481 -15.49 -24.31 0.91
CA GLY A 481 -15.42 -24.89 -0.43
C GLY A 481 -16.05 -23.92 -1.43
N GLY A 482 -15.25 -23.02 -2.03
CA GLY A 482 -15.62 -22.23 -3.20
C GLY A 482 -15.67 -20.71 -3.00
N ALA A 483 -14.73 -20.00 -3.65
CA ALA A 483 -14.94 -18.69 -4.28
C ALA A 483 -13.68 -18.31 -5.08
N THR A 484 -13.57 -18.90 -6.27
CA THR A 484 -12.56 -18.58 -7.28
C THR A 484 -13.11 -17.47 -8.18
N LEU A 485 -13.00 -16.21 -7.75
CA LEU A 485 -13.09 -15.02 -8.60
C LEU A 485 -12.26 -13.92 -7.91
N TYR A 486 -11.65 -13.00 -8.66
CA TYR A 486 -10.72 -11.94 -8.20
C TYR A 486 -9.21 -12.22 -8.24
N ARG A 487 -8.71 -12.85 -9.32
CA ARG A 487 -7.26 -12.93 -9.61
C ARG A 487 -6.77 -12.06 -10.77
N ARG A 488 -7.60 -11.15 -11.32
CA ARG A 488 -7.32 -10.46 -12.60
C ARG A 488 -6.91 -8.98 -12.53
N CYS A 489 -6.52 -8.46 -11.37
CA CYS A 489 -6.03 -7.07 -11.26
C CYS A 489 -4.50 -6.96 -11.08
N LEU A 490 -3.73 -8.01 -11.34
CA LEU A 490 -2.26 -7.93 -11.32
C LEU A 490 -1.70 -8.54 -12.61
N LEU A 491 -0.70 -7.86 -13.16
CA LEU A 491 0.11 -8.12 -14.35
C LEU A 491 0.37 -9.63 -14.63
N PRO A 492 0.64 -10.02 -15.90
CA PRO A 492 0.76 -11.43 -16.30
C PRO A 492 1.81 -12.18 -15.48
N SER A 493 1.43 -13.35 -14.95
CA SER A 493 2.36 -14.20 -14.20
C SER A 493 3.39 -14.81 -15.15
N ASN A 494 4.66 -14.39 -15.04
CA ASN A 494 5.77 -15.17 -15.57
C ASN A 494 5.88 -16.46 -14.75
N ARG A 495 5.38 -17.56 -15.32
CA ARG A 495 5.57 -18.91 -14.80
C ARG A 495 6.84 -19.46 -15.45
N ALA A 496 8.00 -19.18 -14.87
CA ALA A 496 9.23 -19.87 -15.22
C ALA A 496 9.17 -21.29 -14.63
N SER A 497 9.03 -22.28 -15.50
CA SER A 497 9.17 -23.70 -15.20
C SER A 497 10.64 -24.04 -15.04
N HIS A 498 11.09 -24.29 -13.81
CA HIS A 498 12.33 -25.02 -13.55
C HIS A 498 11.98 -26.48 -13.22
N ALA A 499 12.28 -27.37 -14.16
CA ALA A 499 12.44 -28.80 -13.91
C ALA A 499 13.88 -29.05 -13.40
N PRO A 500 14.10 -29.99 -12.48
CA PRO A 500 15.45 -30.37 -12.06
C PRO A 500 16.06 -31.37 -13.05
N ALA A 501 17.28 -31.09 -13.51
CA ALA A 501 18.09 -32.03 -14.27
C ALA A 501 18.77 -33.03 -13.32
N GLU A 502 18.53 -34.32 -13.55
CA GLU A 502 19.28 -35.43 -12.98
C GLU A 502 20.74 -35.39 -13.45
N LEU A 503 21.68 -35.38 -12.51
CA LEU A 503 23.08 -35.70 -12.76
C LEU A 503 23.26 -37.21 -12.57
N LYS A 504 23.46 -37.93 -13.69
CA LYS A 504 23.85 -39.34 -13.70
C LYS A 504 25.36 -39.46 -13.52
N ASP A 505 25.74 -40.39 -12.66
CA ASP A 505 27.10 -40.86 -12.41
C ASP A 505 27.80 -41.30 -13.71
N ALA A 506 29.03 -40.81 -13.92
CA ALA A 506 29.95 -41.33 -14.91
C ALA A 506 31.17 -41.92 -14.18
N ALA A 507 31.19 -43.25 -14.12
CA ALA A 507 32.34 -44.04 -13.72
C ALA A 507 33.45 -43.91 -14.78
N VAL A 508 34.66 -43.54 -14.36
CA VAL A 508 35.88 -43.62 -15.17
C VAL A 508 36.66 -44.85 -14.75
N THR A 509 36.60 -45.87 -15.60
CA THR A 509 37.43 -47.07 -15.55
C THR A 509 38.83 -46.72 -16.09
N LYS A 510 39.86 -46.98 -15.30
CA LYS A 510 41.27 -46.96 -15.74
C LYS A 510 41.56 -48.20 -16.58
N SER A 511 42.08 -48.02 -17.80
CA SER A 511 42.90 -49.03 -18.48
C SER A 511 44.24 -48.42 -18.86
N ARG A 512 45.32 -49.02 -18.36
CA ARG A 512 46.69 -48.86 -18.85
C ARG A 512 46.80 -49.48 -20.24
N GLN A 513 47.30 -48.72 -21.20
CA GLN A 513 48.38 -49.10 -22.11
C GLN A 513 48.97 -47.85 -22.74
#